data_AF-A0A8H9H4N6-F1
#
_entry.id   AF-A0A8H9H4N6-F1
#
_cell.length_a   1.000
_cell.length_b   1.000
_cell.length_c   1.000
_cell.angle_alpha   90.00
_cell.angle_beta   90.00
_cell.angle_gamma   90.00
#
_symmetry.space_group_name_H-M   'P 1'
#
loop_
_entity.id
_entity.type
_entity.pdbx_description
1 polymer ?
#
loop_
_entity_poly.entity_id
_entity_poly.type
_entity_poly.pdbx_seq_one_letter_code
_entity_poly.pdbx_strand_id
1 'polypeptide(L)'
;MPGIAHEMPIELIRNRPETALELLRCVKRIELPPFAAARVESADSTQPSPIEFRADSVVVVRDETGTAVMAVIVEASRAGTPGSGSAGRFMSRR
;
A
#
# COMPACT_ATOMS: atom_id res chain seq x y z
N MET A 1 -18.09 -4.56 13.61
CA MET A 1 -17.43 -5.52 12.71
C MET A 1 -17.25 -4.84 11.36
N PRO A 2 -16.06 -4.88 10.72
CA PRO A 2 -15.94 -4.47 9.33
C PRO A 2 -16.90 -5.33 8.48
N GLY A 3 -17.42 -4.75 7.41
CA GLY A 3 -18.32 -5.47 6.51
C GLY A 3 -17.56 -5.95 5.28
N ILE A 4 -18.21 -6.79 4.48
CA ILE A 4 -17.65 -7.34 3.24
C ILE A 4 -17.02 -6.28 2.32
N ALA A 5 -17.57 -5.06 2.28
CA ALA A 5 -17.06 -3.95 1.48
C ALA A 5 -15.66 -3.46 1.89
N HIS A 6 -15.26 -3.66 3.14
CA HIS A 6 -13.93 -3.32 3.64
C HIS A 6 -12.98 -4.54 3.58
N GLU A 7 -13.48 -5.72 3.91
CA GLU A 7 -12.66 -6.94 3.94
C GLU A 7 -12.32 -7.48 2.55
N MET A 8 -13.26 -7.44 1.61
CA MET A 8 -13.06 -8.03 0.27
C MET A 8 -11.92 -7.36 -0.52
N PRO A 9 -11.76 -6.03 -0.54
CA PRO A 9 -10.59 -5.40 -1.18
C PRO A 9 -9.26 -5.78 -0.51
N ILE A 10 -9.24 -5.92 0.81
CA ILE A 10 -8.04 -6.32 1.56
C ILE A 10 -7.67 -7.77 1.20
N GLU A 11 -8.64 -8.66 1.19
CA GLU A 11 -8.43 -10.07 0.83
C GLU A 11 -8.00 -10.23 -0.63
N LEU A 12 -8.48 -9.40 -1.55
CA LEU A 12 -8.00 -9.38 -2.94
C LEU A 12 -6.48 -9.11 -3.00
N ILE A 13 -6.00 -8.13 -2.23
CA ILE A 13 -4.58 -7.75 -2.21
C ILE A 13 -3.74 -8.79 -1.47
N ARG A 14 -4.26 -9.37 -0.37
CA ARG A 14 -3.58 -10.46 0.35
C ARG A 14 -3.36 -11.70 -0.52
N ASN A 15 -4.35 -12.04 -1.34
CA ASN A 15 -4.27 -13.19 -2.24
C ASN A 15 -3.38 -12.95 -3.46
N ARG A 16 -3.26 -11.70 -3.93
CA ARG A 16 -2.41 -11.32 -5.07
C ARG A 16 -1.84 -9.91 -4.87
N PRO A 17 -0.69 -9.77 -4.20
CA PRO A 17 -0.11 -8.47 -3.86
C PRO A 17 0.15 -7.56 -5.07
N GLU A 18 0.43 -8.14 -6.24
CA GLU A 18 0.65 -7.43 -7.51
C GLU A 18 -0.57 -6.62 -7.94
N THR A 19 -1.78 -6.99 -7.50
CA THR A 19 -3.02 -6.26 -7.80
C THR A 19 -2.93 -4.81 -7.34
N ALA A 20 -2.26 -4.54 -6.20
CA ALA A 20 -2.05 -3.16 -5.74
C ALA A 20 -1.21 -2.34 -6.74
N LEU A 21 -0.19 -2.97 -7.34
CA LEU A 21 0.68 -2.36 -8.34
C LEU A 21 -0.05 -2.11 -9.67
N GLU A 22 -0.84 -3.10 -10.10
CA GLU A 22 -1.69 -2.99 -11.29
C GLU A 22 -2.69 -1.81 -11.14
N LEU A 23 -3.33 -1.66 -9.98
CA LEU A 23 -4.24 -0.55 -9.69
C LEU A 23 -3.53 0.82 -9.76
N LEU A 24 -2.30 0.94 -9.23
CA LEU A 24 -1.53 2.18 -9.31
C LEU A 24 -1.19 2.56 -10.76
N ARG A 25 -0.85 1.57 -11.61
CA ARG A 25 -0.63 1.79 -13.05
C ARG A 25 -1.92 2.17 -13.77
N CYS A 26 -3.02 1.44 -13.55
CA CYS A 26 -4.25 1.63 -14.30
C CYS A 26 -5.00 2.91 -13.91
N VAL A 27 -5.08 3.23 -12.61
CA VAL A 27 -5.89 4.33 -12.10
C VAL A 27 -5.10 5.64 -12.04
N LYS A 28 -3.84 5.56 -11.64
CA LYS A 28 -2.99 6.75 -11.42
C LYS A 28 -1.89 6.93 -12.46
N ARG A 29 -1.71 5.98 -13.39
CA ARG A 29 -0.66 5.99 -14.42
C ARG A 29 0.74 6.21 -13.84
N ILE A 30 0.98 5.67 -12.65
CA ILE A 30 2.28 5.77 -11.99
C ILE A 30 3.23 4.78 -12.67
N GLU A 31 4.40 5.26 -13.07
CA GLU A 31 5.51 4.39 -13.48
C GLU A 31 6.07 3.68 -12.25
N LEU A 32 6.03 2.35 -12.28
CA LEU A 32 6.61 1.55 -11.21
C LEU A 32 8.07 1.26 -11.53
N PRO A 33 8.97 1.30 -10.53
CA PRO A 33 10.35 0.86 -10.71
C PRO A 33 10.40 -0.61 -11.14
N PRO A 34 11.51 -1.08 -11.74
CA PRO A 34 11.72 -2.51 -11.97
C PRO A 34 11.59 -3.29 -10.65
N PHE A 35 10.84 -4.39 -10.68
CA PHE A 35 10.64 -5.25 -9.51
C PHE A 35 10.57 -6.71 -9.91
N ALA A 36 10.96 -7.59 -9.00
CA ALA A 36 10.90 -9.04 -9.18
C ALA A 36 9.76 -9.69 -8.38
N ALA A 37 9.34 -9.06 -7.28
CA ALA A 37 8.28 -9.57 -6.42
C ALA A 37 7.53 -8.46 -5.66
N ALA A 38 6.25 -8.72 -5.38
CA ALA A 38 5.42 -7.97 -4.46
C ALA A 38 4.97 -8.89 -3.32
N ARG A 39 5.03 -8.42 -2.08
CA ARG A 39 4.62 -9.20 -0.89
C ARG A 39 3.85 -8.34 0.07
N VAL A 40 2.83 -8.91 0.73
CA VAL A 40 2.23 -8.30 1.91
C VAL A 40 3.19 -8.48 3.07
N GLU A 41 3.54 -7.38 3.72
CA GLU A 41 4.36 -7.36 4.93
C GLU A 41 3.51 -6.82 6.09
N SER A 42 3.97 -7.04 7.33
CA SER A 42 3.30 -6.44 8.49
C SER A 42 3.23 -4.92 8.31
N ALA A 43 2.08 -4.33 8.64
CA ALA A 43 1.87 -2.89 8.61
C ALA A 43 2.58 -2.15 9.77
N ASP A 44 3.37 -2.86 10.58
CA ASP A 44 4.18 -2.28 11.65
C ASP A 44 5.36 -1.50 11.06
N SER A 45 5.11 -0.23 10.72
CA SER A 45 6.14 0.70 10.27
C SER A 45 7.03 1.09 11.45
N THR A 46 8.19 0.45 11.59
CA THR A 46 9.17 0.73 12.65
C THR A 46 9.96 2.02 12.37
N GLN A 47 9.30 3.18 12.35
CA GLN A 47 10.01 4.45 12.53
C GLN A 47 10.32 4.66 14.02
N PRO A 48 11.53 5.10 14.40
CA PRO A 48 11.91 5.32 15.80
C PRO A 48 11.31 6.62 16.35
N SER A 49 9.99 6.64 16.56
CA SER A 49 9.25 7.58 17.44
C SER A 49 7.79 7.13 17.50
N PRO A 50 7.17 6.96 18.69
CA PRO A 50 5.95 6.18 18.85
C PRO A 50 4.70 6.94 18.37
N ILE A 51 4.40 6.77 17.09
CA ILE A 51 3.03 6.76 16.57
C ILE A 51 2.95 5.51 15.71
N GLU A 52 2.40 4.42 16.27
CA GLU A 52 2.08 3.22 15.50
C GLU A 52 1.01 3.58 14.47
N PHE A 53 1.43 3.82 13.23
CA PHE A 53 0.50 3.96 12.12
C PHE A 53 0.06 2.56 11.69
N ARG A 54 -1.18 2.19 12.06
CA ARG A 54 -1.81 0.93 11.65
C ARG A 54 -2.47 1.12 10.30
N ALA A 55 -1.95 0.44 9.28
CA ALA A 55 -2.57 0.34 7.97
C ALA A 55 -3.30 -1.01 7.82
N ASP A 56 -4.30 -1.06 6.94
CA ASP A 56 -5.01 -2.32 6.65
C ASP A 56 -4.09 -3.35 5.96
N SER A 57 -3.19 -2.87 5.08
CA SER A 57 -2.14 -3.69 4.45
C SER A 57 -0.99 -2.83 3.93
N VAL A 58 0.24 -3.37 3.97
CA VAL A 58 1.40 -2.78 3.32
C VAL A 58 1.98 -3.77 2.32
N VAL A 59 2.10 -3.35 1.06
CA VAL A 59 2.77 -4.13 0.01
C VAL A 59 4.17 -3.58 -0.19
N VAL A 60 5.19 -4.39 0.05
CA VAL A 60 6.58 -4.01 -0.20
C VAL A 60 7.03 -4.61 -1.53
N VAL A 61 7.57 -3.75 -2.38
CA VAL A 61 8.13 -4.10 -3.68
C VAL A 61 9.64 -4.26 -3.54
N ARG A 62 10.16 -5.37 -4.03
CA ARG A 62 11.58 -5.68 -3.99
C ARG A 62 12.14 -5.88 -5.40
N ASP A 63 13.37 -5.42 -5.59
CA ASP A 63 14.13 -5.70 -6.80
C ASP A 63 14.65 -7.16 -6.84
N GLU A 64 15.38 -7.49 -7.89
CA GLU A 64 15.99 -8.81 -8.08
C GLU A 64 17.04 -9.18 -7.01
N THR A 65 17.64 -8.20 -6.34
CA THR A 65 18.58 -8.41 -5.23
C THR A 65 17.87 -8.62 -3.89
N GLY A 66 16.54 -8.42 -3.85
CA GLY A 66 15.72 -8.47 -2.65
C GLY A 66 15.66 -7.14 -1.89
N THR A 67 16.26 -6.08 -2.41
CA THR A 67 16.25 -4.75 -1.79
C THR A 67 14.87 -4.12 -1.93
N ALA A 68 14.34 -3.56 -0.83
CA ALA A 68 13.05 -2.87 -0.87
C ALA A 68 13.20 -1.53 -1.61
N VAL A 69 12.45 -1.36 -2.70
CA VAL A 69 12.53 -0.17 -3.57
C VAL A 69 11.29 0.72 -3.45
N MET A 70 10.17 0.17 -2.97
CA MET A 70 8.93 0.91 -2.78
C MET A 70 8.05 0.19 -1.75
N ALA A 71 7.26 0.97 -1.01
CA ALA A 71 6.17 0.47 -0.18
C ALA A 71 4.86 1.14 -0.62
N VAL A 72 3.80 0.33 -0.70
CA VAL A 72 2.43 0.78 -1.01
C VAL A 72 1.58 0.54 0.22
N ILE A 73 1.02 1.62 0.78
CA ILE A 73 0.10 1.57 1.91
C ILE A 73 -1.31 1.46 1.34
N VAL A 74 -2.06 0.44 1.78
CA VAL A 74 -3.42 0.16 1.35
C VAL A 74 -4.36 0.43 2.51
N GLU A 75 -5.33 1.31 2.28
CA GLU A 75 -6.38 1.67 3.24
C GLU A 75 -7.74 1.46 2.58
N ALA A 76 -8.58 0.61 3.16
CA ALA A 76 -9.93 0.34 2.66
C ALA A 76 -10.93 1.30 3.33
N SER A 77 -11.17 2.46 2.73
CA SER A 77 -12.19 3.39 3.21
C SER A 77 -13.61 2.93 2.86
N ARG A 78 -14.58 3.13 3.77
CA ARG A 78 -16.00 3.04 3.41
C ARG A 78 -16.39 4.27 2.59
N ALA A 79 -17.19 4.09 1.55
CA ALA A 79 -17.74 5.22 0.80
C ALA A 79 -18.68 6.04 1.72
N GLY A 80 -18.22 7.22 2.14
CA GLY A 80 -19.04 8.18 2.90
C GLY A 80 -18.35 8.82 4.10
N THR A 81 -17.30 9.63 3.87
CA THR A 81 -17.02 10.83 4.68
C THR A 81 -16.22 11.79 3.79
N PRO A 82 -16.82 12.88 3.28
CA PRO A 82 -16.06 13.87 2.51
C PRO A 82 -15.17 14.67 3.50
N GLY A 83 -13.85 14.47 3.47
CA GLY A 83 -12.95 15.27 4.31
C GLY A 83 -11.50 14.82 4.52
N SER A 84 -11.04 13.66 4.04
CA SER A 84 -9.67 13.17 4.35
C SER A 84 -8.73 13.03 3.14
N GLY A 85 -8.99 13.76 2.05
CA GLY A 85 -8.10 13.81 0.89
C GLY A 85 -6.82 14.61 1.16
N SER A 86 -5.93 14.10 2.01
CA SER A 86 -4.54 14.60 2.05
C SER A 86 -3.81 14.06 0.84
N ALA A 87 -3.55 14.94 -0.13
CA ALA A 87 -2.73 14.68 -1.29
C ALA A 87 -1.35 14.20 -0.83
N GLY A 88 -0.98 12.97 -1.21
CA GLY A 88 0.30 12.36 -0.88
C GLY A 88 1.47 13.22 -1.32
N ARG A 89 2.13 13.86 -0.37
CA ARG A 89 3.42 14.53 -0.54
C ARG A 89 4.50 13.44 -0.50
N PHE A 90 4.89 12.94 -1.67
CA PHE A 90 6.03 12.04 -1.80
C PHE A 90 7.33 12.84 -1.58
N MET A 91 7.98 12.69 -0.43
CA MET A 91 9.33 13.19 -0.19
C MET A 91 10.33 12.20 -0.79
N SER A 92 10.75 12.46 -2.02
CA SER A 92 11.99 11.92 -2.58
C SER A 92 13.17 12.65 -1.91
N ARG A 93 13.81 12.02 -0.92
CA ARG A 93 15.11 12.51 -0.44
C ARG A 93 16.17 12.10 -1.47
N ARG A 94 16.83 13.11 -2.06
CA ARG A 94 18.15 12.95 -2.65
C ARG A 94 19.19 12.75 -1.55
#